data_AF-A0A7L4GQV4-F1
#
_entry.id   AF-A0A7L4GQV4-F1
#
_cell.length_a   1.000
_cell.length_b   1.000
_cell.length_c   1.000
_cell.angle_alpha   90.00
_cell.angle_beta   90.00
_cell.angle_gamma   90.00
#
_symmetry.space_group_name_H-M   'P 1'
#
loop_
_entity.id
_entity.type
_entity.pdbx_description
1 polymer ?
#
loop_
_entity_poly.entity_id
_entity_poly.type
_entity_poly.pdbx_seq_one_letter_code
_entity_poly.pdbx_strand_id
1 'polypeptide(L)'
;ARCYRYIKNKPYPKSRFCRGVPDPKIRIFDLGKKKATVDEFPLCVHLMSNEREHLSSEALEAARICANKYMVKNCGKDGFHMRVRKHPYHVVRINKMLSCAGADR
;
A
#
# COMPACT_ATOMS: atom_id res chain seq x y z
N ALA A 1 0.69 4.71 12.39
CA ALA A 1 1.85 4.11 11.67
C ALA A 1 3.12 3.96 12.53
N ARG A 2 3.42 4.86 13.48
CA ARG A 2 4.69 4.85 14.25
C ARG A 2 5.09 3.49 14.85
N CYS A 3 4.12 2.73 15.36
CA CYS A 3 4.36 1.44 16.04
C CYS A 3 4.98 0.38 15.11
N TYR A 4 4.77 0.51 13.80
CA TYR A 4 5.16 -0.47 12.79
C TYR A 4 6.00 0.12 11.66
N ARG A 5 6.54 1.34 11.81
CA ARG A 5 7.32 2.03 10.77
C ARG A 5 8.60 1.27 10.42
N TYR A 6 9.33 0.83 11.43
CA TYR A 6 10.64 0.19 11.23
C TYR A 6 10.52 -1.33 11.05
N ILE A 7 11.37 -1.88 10.18
CA ILE A 7 11.47 -3.31 9.92
C ILE A 7 12.23 -3.98 11.08
N LYS A 8 11.50 -4.29 12.17
CA LYS A 8 12.08 -4.93 13.36
C LYS A 8 12.09 -6.46 13.29
N ASN A 9 11.08 -7.05 12.63
CA ASN A 9 10.86 -8.49 12.60
C ASN A 9 11.25 -9.07 11.23
N LYS A 10 11.46 -10.39 11.19
CA LYS A 10 11.58 -11.14 9.94
C LYS A 10 10.29 -11.02 9.11
N PRO A 11 10.35 -11.15 7.77
CA PRO A 11 9.16 -11.15 6.93
C PRO A 11 8.13 -12.19 7.39
N TYR A 12 6.88 -11.77 7.59
CA TYR A 12 5.80 -12.63 8.07
C TYR A 12 4.62 -12.56 7.09
N PRO A 13 4.62 -13.38 6.01
CA PRO A 13 3.57 -13.35 5.01
C PRO A 13 2.34 -14.17 5.43
N LYS A 14 1.19 -13.83 4.84
CA LYS A 14 0.01 -14.72 4.84
C LYS A 14 0.43 -16.07 4.27
N SER A 15 0.18 -17.14 5.01
CA SER A 15 0.67 -18.48 4.68
C SER A 15 -0.19 -19.55 5.33
N ARG A 16 0.10 -20.84 5.07
CA ARG A 16 -0.55 -21.96 5.77
C ARG A 16 -0.35 -21.94 7.29
N PHE A 17 0.62 -21.17 7.79
CA PHE A 17 0.89 -20.98 9.22
C PHE A 17 0.26 -19.68 9.76
N CYS A 18 -0.12 -18.74 8.89
CA CYS A 18 -0.76 -17.46 9.23
C CYS A 18 -2.06 -17.30 8.43
N ARG A 19 -3.17 -17.86 8.96
CA ARG A 19 -4.43 -18.06 8.22
C ARG A 19 -5.46 -16.93 8.41
N GLY A 20 -5.57 -16.34 9.60
CA GLY A 20 -6.55 -15.30 9.94
C GLY A 20 -6.13 -13.87 9.57
N VAL A 21 -5.51 -13.69 8.41
CA VAL A 21 -4.96 -12.39 7.99
C VAL A 21 -6.03 -11.57 7.30
N PRO A 22 -6.29 -10.32 7.71
CA PRO A 22 -7.22 -9.44 7.02
C PRO A 22 -6.70 -9.10 5.63
N ASP A 23 -7.60 -8.93 4.68
CA ASP A 23 -7.22 -8.55 3.32
C ASP A 23 -6.71 -7.09 3.28
N PRO A 24 -5.70 -6.79 2.43
CA PRO A 24 -5.13 -5.45 2.34
C PRO A 24 -6.15 -4.44 1.81
N LYS A 25 -6.05 -3.20 2.30
CA LYS A 25 -6.96 -2.12 1.86
C LYS A 25 -6.74 -1.71 0.40
N ILE A 26 -5.49 -1.70 -0.06
CA ILE A 26 -5.17 -1.50 -1.48
C ILE A 26 -5.53 -2.76 -2.27
N ARG A 27 -6.37 -2.59 -3.29
CA ARG A 27 -6.79 -3.68 -4.21
C ARG A 27 -6.43 -3.41 -5.67
N ILE A 28 -6.24 -2.15 -6.04
CA ILE A 28 -5.99 -1.72 -7.42
C ILE A 28 -4.57 -1.17 -7.50
N PHE A 29 -3.73 -1.80 -8.31
CA PHE A 29 -2.33 -1.41 -8.47
C PHE A 29 -2.07 -0.66 -9.78
N ASP A 30 -2.88 -0.85 -10.82
CA ASP A 30 -2.77 -0.17 -12.11
C ASP A 30 -3.96 0.77 -12.36
N LEU A 31 -3.68 2.01 -12.76
CA LEU A 31 -4.64 3.09 -12.96
C LEU A 31 -4.38 3.89 -14.24
N GLY A 32 -5.38 4.66 -14.68
CA GLY A 32 -5.34 5.38 -15.94
C GLY A 32 -5.48 4.44 -17.14
N LYS A 33 -4.80 4.77 -18.25
CA LYS A 33 -4.85 4.02 -19.51
C LYS A 33 -3.96 2.77 -19.46
N LYS A 34 -4.32 1.79 -18.64
CA LYS A 34 -3.57 0.53 -18.42
C LYS A 34 -3.39 -0.36 -19.66
N LYS A 35 -4.11 -0.08 -20.75
CA LYS A 35 -4.03 -0.79 -22.04
C LYS A 35 -3.29 0.03 -23.11
N ALA A 36 -2.69 1.15 -22.74
CA ALA A 36 -1.88 1.96 -23.66
C ALA A 36 -0.71 1.14 -24.22
N THR A 37 -0.33 1.44 -25.46
CA THR A 37 0.88 0.89 -26.07
C THR A 37 2.11 1.60 -25.50
N VAL A 38 3.29 0.99 -25.67
CA VAL A 38 4.55 1.54 -25.13
C VAL A 38 4.90 2.89 -25.77
N ASP A 39 4.56 3.07 -27.05
CA ASP A 39 4.86 4.29 -27.80
C ASP A 39 4.03 5.51 -27.36
N GLU A 40 2.86 5.28 -26.72
CA GLU A 40 1.98 6.36 -26.26
C GLU A 40 2.55 7.12 -25.05
N PHE A 41 3.36 6.47 -24.21
CA PHE A 41 3.91 7.05 -22.98
C PHE A 41 5.44 6.89 -22.90
N PRO A 42 6.22 7.75 -23.59
CA PRO A 42 7.68 7.66 -23.59
C PRO A 42 8.31 8.10 -22.26
N LEU A 43 7.64 8.98 -21.50
CA LEU A 43 8.14 9.50 -20.22
C LEU A 43 7.73 8.59 -19.05
N CYS A 44 8.71 8.23 -18.20
CA CYS A 44 8.47 7.49 -16.98
C CYS A 44 9.05 8.20 -15.75
N VAL A 45 8.22 8.41 -14.73
CA VAL A 45 8.62 9.02 -13.45
C VAL A 45 8.45 8.01 -12.32
N HIS A 46 9.39 7.99 -11.38
CA HIS A 46 9.39 7.05 -10.26
C HIS A 46 9.40 7.78 -8.92
N LEU A 47 8.49 7.38 -8.04
CA LEU A 47 8.53 7.74 -6.63
C LEU A 47 9.36 6.68 -5.90
N MET A 48 10.54 7.09 -5.43
CA MET A 48 11.49 6.23 -4.73
C MET A 48 11.50 6.61 -3.25
N SER A 49 11.51 5.60 -2.37
CA SER A 49 11.77 5.83 -0.95
C SER A 49 13.28 5.82 -0.72
N ASN A 50 13.77 6.83 0.00
CA ASN A 50 15.15 6.92 0.44
C ASN A 50 15.36 6.31 1.84
N GLU A 51 14.29 5.80 2.46
CA GLU A 51 14.34 5.20 3.78
C GLU A 51 13.91 3.72 3.75
N ARG A 52 14.51 2.93 4.64
CA ARG A 52 14.14 1.53 4.84
C ARG A 52 13.06 1.40 5.90
N GLU A 53 11.82 1.35 5.46
CA GLU A 53 10.65 1.30 6.35
C GLU A 53 9.51 0.43 5.80
N HIS A 54 8.52 0.17 6.65
CA HIS A 54 7.25 -0.43 6.27
C HIS A 54 6.25 0.64 5.86
N LEU A 55 5.61 0.41 4.71
CA LEU A 55 4.47 1.19 4.24
C LEU A 55 3.19 0.40 4.49
N SER A 56 2.21 1.03 5.16
CA SER A 56 0.94 0.36 5.44
C SER A 56 0.06 0.27 4.20
N SER A 57 -0.84 -0.72 4.16
CA SER A 57 -1.74 -0.91 3.03
C SER A 57 -2.69 0.27 2.83
N GLU A 58 -3.08 0.91 3.93
CA GLU A 58 -3.90 2.11 3.99
C GLU A 58 -3.16 3.31 3.40
N ALA A 59 -1.87 3.47 3.72
CA ALA A 59 -1.07 4.57 3.20
C ALA A 59 -0.87 4.43 1.68
N LEU A 60 -0.64 3.22 1.18
CA LEU A 60 -0.56 2.95 -0.26
C LEU A 60 -1.86 3.28 -0.98
N GLU A 61 -3.01 2.89 -0.42
CA GLU A 61 -4.32 3.19 -1.00
C GLU A 61 -4.63 4.70 -0.96
N ALA A 62 -4.33 5.38 0.15
CA ALA A 62 -4.51 6.82 0.27
C ALA A 62 -3.64 7.60 -0.72
N ALA A 63 -2.36 7.22 -0.85
CA ALA A 63 -1.44 7.82 -1.82
C ALA A 63 -1.91 7.58 -3.26
N ARG A 64 -2.36 6.36 -3.58
CA ARG A 64 -2.93 6.02 -4.89
C ARG A 64 -4.15 6.88 -5.23
N ILE A 65 -5.09 7.02 -4.30
CA ILE A 65 -6.30 7.85 -4.48
C ILE A 65 -5.90 9.31 -4.73
N CYS A 66 -5.01 9.85 -3.90
CA CYS A 66 -4.54 11.23 -3.98
C CYS A 66 -3.88 11.53 -5.33
N ALA A 67 -2.89 10.71 -5.72
CA ALA A 67 -2.17 10.87 -6.98
C ALA A 67 -3.12 10.75 -8.18
N ASN A 68 -3.99 9.73 -8.19
CA ASN A 68 -4.94 9.54 -9.29
C ASN A 68 -5.92 10.71 -9.40
N LYS A 69 -6.47 11.21 -8.29
CA LYS A 69 -7.40 12.35 -8.30
C LYS A 69 -6.76 13.60 -8.90
N TYR A 70 -5.50 13.88 -8.53
CA TYR A 70 -4.75 15.01 -9.04
C TYR A 70 -4.45 14.87 -10.54
N MET A 71 -3.93 13.71 -10.95
CA MET A 71 -3.59 13.46 -12.35
C MET A 71 -4.82 13.46 -13.26
N VAL A 72 -5.94 12.89 -12.83
CA VAL A 72 -7.20 12.93 -13.60
C VAL A 72 -7.69 14.36 -13.79
N LYS A 73 -7.55 15.22 -12.78
CA LYS A 73 -7.96 16.64 -12.86
C LYS A 73 -7.11 17.44 -13.83
N ASN A 74 -5.79 17.18 -13.89
CA ASN A 74 -4.86 18.03 -14.63
C ASN A 74 -4.50 17.48 -16.02
N CYS A 75 -4.34 16.17 -16.16
CA CYS A 75 -3.91 15.50 -17.40
C CYS A 75 -5.05 14.75 -18.10
N GLY A 76 -6.22 14.64 -17.45
CA GLY A 76 -7.32 13.80 -17.91
C GLY A 76 -7.12 12.32 -17.53
N LYS A 77 -8.22 11.55 -17.58
CA LYS A 77 -8.24 10.14 -17.15
C LYS A 77 -7.34 9.23 -17.97
N ASP A 78 -7.20 9.51 -19.27
CA ASP A 78 -6.45 8.70 -20.22
C ASP A 78 -5.07 9.29 -20.56
N GLY A 79 -4.69 10.40 -19.91
CA GLY A 79 -3.40 11.07 -20.13
C GLY A 79 -2.21 10.44 -19.39
N PHE A 80 -2.42 9.35 -18.64
CA PHE A 80 -1.35 8.68 -17.90
C PHE A 80 -1.63 7.19 -17.66
N HIS A 81 -0.58 6.43 -17.39
CA HIS A 81 -0.63 5.10 -16.78
C HIS A 81 0.18 5.12 -15.48
N MET A 82 -0.49 4.88 -14.36
CA MET A 82 0.13 4.84 -13.03
C MET A 82 0.11 3.43 -12.47
N ARG A 83 1.25 2.98 -11.93
CA ARG A 83 1.39 1.67 -11.29
C ARG A 83 1.97 1.77 -9.89
N VAL A 84 1.25 1.25 -8.90
CA VAL A 84 1.77 1.00 -7.56
C VAL A 84 2.64 -0.26 -7.59
N ARG A 85 3.95 -0.11 -7.37
CA ARG A 85 4.90 -1.23 -7.48
C ARG A 85 5.00 -2.10 -6.22
N LYS A 86 4.70 -1.55 -5.05
CA LYS A 86 4.85 -2.25 -3.76
C LYS A 86 3.55 -2.95 -3.36
N HIS A 87 3.66 -4.22 -2.97
CA HIS A 87 2.55 -5.05 -2.52
C HIS A 87 2.69 -5.34 -1.01
N PRO A 88 1.63 -5.14 -0.21
CA PRO A 88 1.68 -5.33 1.24
C PRO A 88 1.53 -6.81 1.62
N TYR A 89 2.63 -7.58 1.56
CA TYR A 89 2.62 -8.99 1.97
C TYR A 89 2.95 -9.21 3.45
N HIS A 90 3.63 -8.25 4.08
CA HIS A 90 4.03 -8.37 5.48
C HIS A 90 2.82 -8.17 6.40
N VAL A 91 2.53 -9.18 7.22
CA VAL A 91 1.46 -9.14 8.22
C VAL A 91 2.01 -8.62 9.53
N VAL A 92 1.45 -7.50 9.97
CA VAL A 92 1.76 -6.89 11.26
C VAL A 92 0.90 -7.54 12.34
N ARG A 93 1.48 -7.81 13.52
CA ARG A 93 0.77 -8.36 14.68
C ARG A 93 0.54 -7.30 15.74
N ILE A 94 -0.58 -7.42 16.43
CA ILE A 94 -0.92 -6.63 17.62
C ILE A 94 -1.26 -7.58 18.76
N ASN A 95 -0.69 -7.36 19.94
CA ASN A 95 -1.20 -7.96 21.17
C ASN A 95 -2.27 -7.03 21.73
N LYS A 96 -3.54 -7.43 21.67
CA LYS A 96 -4.67 -6.57 22.04
C LYS A 96 -4.92 -6.70 23.54
N MET A 97 -4.61 -5.63 24.28
CA MET A 97 -4.97 -5.52 25.70
C MET A 97 -6.39 -4.97 25.84
N LEU A 98 -7.14 -5.46 26.83
CA LEU A 98 -8.43 -4.87 27.20
C LEU A 98 -8.19 -3.60 28.01
N SER A 99 -8.93 -2.53 27.69
CA SER A 99 -8.80 -1.21 28.32
C SER A 99 -9.80 -0.98 29.46
N CYS A 100 -10.53 -2.01 29.87
CA CYS A 100 -11.56 -1.92 30.91
C CYS A 100 -10.98 -2.26 32.30
N ALA A 101 -11.59 -1.71 33.35
CA ALA A 101 -11.30 -2.12 34.72
C ALA A 101 -11.63 -3.61 34.91
N GLY A 102 -10.72 -4.36 35.54
CA GLY A 102 -10.87 -5.81 35.74
C GLY A 102 -10.39 -6.69 34.58
N ALA A 103 -9.67 -6.15 33.59
CA ALA A 103 -9.15 -6.89 32.43
C ALA A 103 -8.23 -8.08 32.74
N ASP A 104 -7.72 -8.16 33.97
CA ASP A 104 -6.87 -9.25 34.47
C ASP A 104 -7.67 -10.44 35.03
N ARG A 105 -9.00 -10.28 35.20
CA ARG A 105 -9.90 -11.25 35.82
C ARG A 105 -10.92 -11.78 34.82
#